data_AF-A0AAE0H7N8-F1
#
_entry.id   AF-A0AAE0H7N8-F1
#
_cell.length_a   1.000
_cell.length_b   1.000
_cell.length_c   1.000
_cell.angle_alpha   90.00
_cell.angle_beta   90.00
_cell.angle_gamma   90.00
#
_symmetry.space_group_name_H-M   'P 1'
#
loop_
_entity.id
_entity.type
_entity.pdbx_description
1 polymer ?
#
loop_
_entity_poly.entity_id
_entity_poly.type
_entity_poly.pdbx_seq_one_letter_code
_entity_poly.pdbx_strand_id
1 'polypeptide(L)'
;MRSTTAAGLGSRVLGEIEETTLDEVLASLRSSLLRATGDNANDSNAGNTPASIARLPLFPIDPLNDLVNRHFRATQSAPLALSGRPYELLYVLVATLIAPPHEKAVAVVDFEGRFDPLRLLSTPIEGATAAGSMTLEPKPRAALQRADLDHVHVLRAARGNSTHIAGCVGSIEEHMLYGSHRSRGREWWGTIVIGGGLNPSGSASAAASAQVAVTVDWKGWLRVDRAEVPAFWDMSAEEALVDREKRQAAVEDAGWLATSPWGGFSIGRRDMGL
;
A
#
# COMPACT_ATOMS: atom_id res chain seq x y z
N MET A 1 2.66 7.91 63.29
CA MET A 1 2.31 6.55 62.84
C MET A 1 2.18 6.57 61.33
N ARG A 2 3.11 5.90 60.63
CA ARG A 2 3.08 5.70 59.18
C ARG A 2 2.19 4.50 58.87
N SER A 3 1.43 4.55 57.77
CA SER A 3 1.05 3.36 57.02
C SER A 3 1.13 3.65 55.52
N THR A 4 2.15 3.04 54.92
CA THR A 4 2.38 2.67 53.51
C THR A 4 1.15 1.96 52.91
N THR A 5 0.81 2.13 51.63
CA THR A 5 1.42 1.38 50.51
C THR A 5 1.27 2.10 49.16
N ALA A 6 2.39 2.58 48.61
CA ALA A 6 2.57 2.85 47.18
C ALA A 6 3.67 1.90 46.70
N ALA A 7 3.30 0.68 46.32
CA ALA A 7 4.19 -0.31 45.74
C ALA A 7 3.38 -1.11 44.71
N GLY A 8 3.49 -0.75 43.44
CA GLY A 8 2.76 -1.44 42.38
C GLY A 8 2.87 -0.90 40.96
N LEU A 9 3.74 0.07 40.67
CA LEU A 9 3.85 0.67 39.32
C LEU A 9 5.29 0.74 38.77
N GLY A 10 6.27 0.10 39.43
CA GLY A 10 7.69 0.20 39.08
C GLY A 10 8.35 -1.05 38.47
N SER A 11 7.60 -2.13 38.21
CA SER A 11 8.20 -3.41 37.73
C SER A 11 7.75 -3.83 36.32
N ARG A 12 7.12 -2.95 35.54
CA ARG A 12 6.75 -3.19 34.13
C ARG A 12 7.55 -2.36 33.12
N VAL A 13 8.60 -1.67 33.56
CA VAL A 13 9.36 -0.72 32.73
C VAL A 13 10.74 -1.24 32.31
N LEU A 14 11.09 -2.50 32.57
CA LEU A 14 12.38 -3.08 32.13
C LEU A 14 12.24 -4.49 31.51
N GLY A 15 11.07 -4.82 30.95
CA GLY A 15 10.81 -6.08 30.25
C GLY A 15 10.86 -6.01 28.72
N GLU A 16 10.96 -4.81 28.15
CA GLU A 16 11.03 -4.59 26.70
C GLU A 16 12.31 -3.80 26.39
N ILE A 17 13.47 -4.44 26.58
CA ILE A 17 14.61 -4.11 25.73
C ILE A 17 14.47 -5.06 24.54
N GLU A 18 13.66 -4.64 23.58
CA GLU A 18 13.58 -5.27 22.27
C GLU A 18 15.00 -5.21 21.68
N GLU A 19 15.54 -6.35 21.27
CA GLU A 19 16.86 -6.44 20.64
C GLU A 19 16.78 -5.72 19.29
N THR A 20 17.00 -4.41 19.30
CA THR A 20 17.03 -3.60 18.08
C THR A 20 18.13 -4.14 17.19
N THR A 21 17.77 -4.53 15.98
CA THR A 21 18.71 -5.13 15.05
C THR A 21 19.79 -4.11 14.66
N LEU A 22 21.01 -4.57 14.37
CA LEU A 22 22.13 -3.69 14.04
C LEU A 22 21.79 -2.72 12.88
N ASP A 23 20.92 -3.15 11.96
CA ASP A 23 20.45 -2.37 10.84
C ASP A 23 19.56 -1.18 11.27
N GLU A 24 18.76 -1.33 12.33
CA GLU A 24 17.95 -0.24 12.89
C GLU A 24 18.82 0.80 13.58
N VAL A 25 19.86 0.35 14.30
CA VAL A 25 20.85 1.23 14.92
C VAL A 25 21.64 1.99 13.85
N LEU A 26 22.03 1.31 12.77
CA LEU A 26 22.74 1.93 11.65
C LEU A 26 21.85 2.89 10.83
N ALA A 27 20.57 2.58 10.64
CA ALA A 27 19.61 3.47 10.00
C ALA A 27 19.39 4.74 10.84
N SER A 28 19.27 4.59 12.16
CA SER A 28 19.16 5.70 13.10
C SER A 28 20.41 6.59 13.09
N LEU A 29 21.60 5.98 13.09
CA LEU A 29 22.88 6.71 13.05
C LEU A 29 23.09 7.46 11.74
N ARG A 30 22.77 6.85 10.59
CA ARG A 30 22.89 7.50 9.26
C ARG A 30 21.94 8.68 9.13
N SER A 31 20.72 8.56 9.67
CA SER A 31 19.73 9.64 9.69
C SER A 31 20.20 10.80 10.57
N SER A 32 20.84 10.51 11.70
CA SER A 32 21.42 11.52 12.59
C SER A 32 22.64 12.22 11.98
N LEU A 33 23.47 11.48 11.23
CA LEU A 33 24.66 12.04 10.57
C LEU A 33 24.30 12.98 9.40
N LEU A 34 23.25 12.63 8.63
CA LEU A 34 22.72 13.49 7.57
C LEU A 34 22.12 14.80 8.11
N ARG A 35 21.65 14.81 9.36
CA ARG A 35 21.16 16.00 10.05
C ARG A 35 22.31 16.86 10.59
N ALA A 36 23.42 16.25 10.98
CA ALA A 36 24.61 16.95 11.49
C ALA A 36 25.44 17.63 10.38
N THR A 37 25.35 17.17 9.13
CA THR A 37 26.08 17.76 7.99
C THR A 37 25.27 18.83 7.23
N GLY A 38 24.02 19.08 7.63
CA GLY A 38 23.07 19.93 6.89
C GLY A 38 22.85 21.36 7.42
N ASP A 39 23.15 21.68 8.68
CA ASP A 39 22.79 22.99 9.25
C ASP A 39 24.00 23.75 9.79
N ASN A 40 24.50 24.68 8.96
CA ASN A 40 25.15 25.89 9.45
C ASN A 40 24.22 27.09 9.17
N ALA A 41 23.93 27.83 10.26
CA ALA A 41 23.34 29.16 10.37
C ALA A 41 21.85 29.26 10.76
N ASN A 42 21.64 29.69 12.02
CA ASN A 42 20.58 30.53 12.61
C ASN A 42 19.14 30.33 12.10
N ASP A 43 18.11 30.10 12.92
CA ASP A 43 17.75 30.90 14.08
C ASP A 43 16.65 30.20 14.92
N SER A 44 16.60 30.61 16.18
CA SER A 44 15.68 30.35 17.28
C SER A 44 14.25 29.75 17.07
N ASN A 45 14.01 28.68 17.84
CA ASN A 45 12.82 28.44 18.67
C ASN A 45 11.44 28.21 18.01
N ALA A 46 11.16 26.96 17.60
CA ALA A 46 9.81 26.39 17.59
C ALA A 46 9.85 24.86 17.76
N GLY A 47 8.92 24.33 18.56
CA GLY A 47 8.82 22.97 19.09
C GLY A 47 9.35 21.84 18.21
N ASN A 48 10.36 21.16 18.74
CA ASN A 48 10.92 19.91 18.23
C ASN A 48 9.87 18.78 18.39
N THR A 49 8.99 18.63 17.41
CA THR A 49 8.17 17.42 17.29
C THR A 49 9.08 16.32 16.72
N PRO A 50 9.20 15.15 17.37
CA PRO A 50 9.98 14.07 16.80
C PRO A 50 9.28 13.61 15.52
N ALA A 51 9.92 13.84 14.37
CA ALA A 51 9.53 13.20 13.12
C ALA A 51 9.56 11.68 13.35
N SER A 52 8.39 11.07 13.40
CA SER A 52 8.22 9.64 13.57
C SER A 52 9.00 8.92 12.47
N ILE A 53 9.87 8.00 12.86
CA ILE A 53 10.54 7.05 11.96
C ILE A 53 9.44 6.39 11.13
N ALA A 54 9.37 6.69 9.83
CA ALA A 54 8.38 6.09 8.94
C ALA A 54 8.73 4.61 8.77
N ARG A 55 8.15 3.74 9.59
CA ARG A 55 8.16 2.29 9.33
C ARG A 55 7.45 2.08 7.99
N LEU A 56 8.08 1.32 7.09
CA LEU A 56 7.44 0.97 5.82
C LEU A 56 6.08 0.29 6.12
N PRO A 57 5.00 0.70 5.44
CA PRO A 57 3.70 0.07 5.64
C PRO A 57 3.81 -1.39 5.23
N LEU A 58 3.37 -2.30 6.12
CA LEU A 58 3.29 -3.72 5.80
C LEU A 58 2.10 -3.93 4.86
N PHE A 59 2.35 -4.53 3.70
CA PHE A 59 1.32 -4.88 2.73
C PHE A 59 0.75 -6.27 3.08
N PRO A 60 -0.57 -6.49 2.94
CA PRO A 60 -1.18 -7.80 3.15
C PRO A 60 -0.94 -8.79 1.99
N ILE A 61 -0.03 -8.44 1.07
CA ILE A 61 0.34 -9.23 -0.10
C ILE A 61 1.83 -9.59 0.08
N ASP A 62 2.14 -10.80 0.54
CA ASP A 62 3.51 -11.15 0.95
C ASP A 62 4.56 -10.93 -0.15
N PRO A 63 4.34 -11.34 -1.42
CA PRO A 63 5.30 -11.07 -2.50
C PRO A 63 5.57 -9.58 -2.73
N LEU A 64 4.61 -8.71 -2.38
CA LEU A 64 4.76 -7.25 -2.49
C LEU A 64 5.73 -6.71 -1.43
N ASN A 65 5.68 -7.25 -0.20
CA ASN A 65 6.63 -6.88 0.86
C ASN A 65 8.08 -7.17 0.44
N ASP A 66 8.34 -8.33 -0.15
CA ASP A 66 9.67 -8.71 -0.63
C ASP A 66 10.20 -7.78 -1.72
N LEU A 67 9.33 -7.33 -2.63
CA LEU A 67 9.70 -6.37 -3.67
C LEU A 67 9.96 -4.98 -3.09
N VAL A 68 9.09 -4.49 -2.20
CA VAL A 68 9.26 -3.19 -1.54
C VAL A 68 10.55 -3.18 -0.72
N ASN A 69 10.85 -4.24 0.02
CA ASN A 69 12.09 -4.37 0.79
C ASN A 69 13.34 -4.35 -0.11
N ARG A 70 13.31 -5.04 -1.24
CA ARG A 70 14.41 -5.02 -2.22
C ARG A 70 14.59 -3.65 -2.87
N HIS A 71 13.49 -3.01 -3.26
CA HIS A 71 13.49 -1.64 -3.78
C HIS A 71 14.08 -0.66 -2.74
N PHE A 72 13.61 -0.72 -1.49
CA PHE A 72 14.08 0.14 -0.41
C PHE A 72 15.57 -0.04 -0.15
N ARG A 73 16.07 -1.28 -0.09
CA ARG A 73 17.51 -1.56 0.04
C ARG A 73 18.33 -0.93 -1.10
N ALA A 74 17.82 -0.98 -2.33
CA ALA A 74 18.53 -0.47 -3.51
C ALA A 74 18.47 1.06 -3.67
N THR A 75 17.35 1.69 -3.30
CA THR A 75 17.05 3.10 -3.67
C THR A 75 16.87 4.04 -2.49
N GLN A 76 16.68 3.49 -1.27
CA GLN A 76 16.31 4.24 -0.07
C GLN A 76 15.00 5.05 -0.22
N SER A 77 14.14 4.70 -1.20
CA SER A 77 12.83 5.32 -1.39
C SER A 77 11.72 4.43 -0.81
N ALA A 78 10.85 5.04 0.00
CA ALA A 78 9.86 4.35 0.82
C ALA A 78 8.51 4.01 0.15
N PRO A 79 7.87 4.89 -0.66
CA PRO A 79 6.52 4.58 -1.15
C PRO A 79 6.53 3.55 -2.27
N LEU A 80 5.51 2.68 -2.26
CA LEU A 80 5.21 1.81 -3.40
C LEU A 80 4.71 2.69 -4.56
N ALA A 81 5.37 2.62 -5.72
CA ALA A 81 4.97 3.39 -6.89
C ALA A 81 4.55 2.47 -8.03
N LEU A 82 3.25 2.48 -8.35
CA LEU A 82 2.63 1.62 -9.35
C LEU A 82 2.51 2.32 -10.71
N SER A 83 2.73 1.57 -11.79
CA SER A 83 2.54 2.01 -13.18
C SER A 83 1.89 0.94 -14.07
N GLY A 84 1.60 1.28 -15.34
CA GLY A 84 0.96 0.38 -16.30
C GLY A 84 -0.56 0.33 -16.15
N ARG A 85 -1.10 -0.80 -15.70
CA ARG A 85 -2.51 -1.05 -15.34
C ARG A 85 -2.67 -1.20 -13.82
N PRO A 86 -2.38 -0.14 -13.05
CA PRO A 86 -2.17 -0.21 -11.60
C PRO A 86 -3.44 -0.50 -10.81
N TYR A 87 -4.61 -0.15 -11.35
CA TYR A 87 -5.90 -0.31 -10.66
C TYR A 87 -6.19 -1.77 -10.26
N GLU A 88 -5.67 -2.74 -10.99
CA GLU A 88 -5.92 -4.16 -10.74
C GLU A 88 -5.27 -4.62 -9.43
N LEU A 89 -3.99 -4.29 -9.23
CA LEU A 89 -3.31 -4.49 -7.95
C LEU A 89 -3.89 -3.59 -6.86
N LEU A 90 -4.21 -2.34 -7.19
CA LEU A 90 -4.76 -1.38 -6.23
C LEU A 90 -6.08 -1.87 -5.62
N TYR A 91 -7.01 -2.39 -6.44
CA TYR A 91 -8.28 -2.91 -5.96
C TYR A 91 -8.07 -4.14 -5.08
N VAL A 92 -7.16 -5.06 -5.45
CA VAL A 92 -6.82 -6.23 -4.62
C VAL A 92 -6.23 -5.79 -3.29
N LEU A 93 -5.26 -4.87 -3.30
CA LEU A 93 -4.64 -4.33 -2.09
C LEU A 93 -5.67 -3.70 -1.15
N VAL A 94 -6.50 -2.78 -1.67
CA VAL A 94 -7.50 -2.10 -0.84
C VAL A 94 -8.54 -3.09 -0.32
N ALA A 95 -9.04 -4.00 -1.17
CA ALA A 95 -10.02 -5.01 -0.75
C ALA A 95 -9.48 -5.92 0.35
N THR A 96 -8.22 -6.39 0.24
CA THR A 96 -7.58 -7.21 1.26
C THR A 96 -7.34 -6.43 2.56
N LEU A 97 -6.95 -5.15 2.49
CA LEU A 97 -6.73 -4.31 3.67
C LEU A 97 -8.00 -4.09 4.50
N ILE A 98 -9.14 -3.83 3.85
CA ILE A 98 -10.38 -3.52 4.55
C ILE A 98 -11.18 -4.76 4.96
N ALA A 99 -10.91 -5.91 4.35
CA ALA A 99 -11.56 -7.17 4.69
C ALA A 99 -10.93 -7.81 5.95
N PRO A 100 -11.65 -8.71 6.63
CA PRO A 100 -11.04 -9.61 7.61
C PRO A 100 -9.94 -10.46 6.95
N PRO A 101 -8.81 -10.71 7.63
CA PRO A 101 -8.53 -10.40 9.04
C PRO A 101 -7.89 -9.02 9.29
N HIS A 102 -7.63 -8.23 8.25
CA HIS A 102 -6.83 -7.01 8.37
C HIS A 102 -7.62 -5.84 8.95
N GLU A 103 -8.90 -5.70 8.58
CA GLU A 103 -9.84 -4.71 9.11
C GLU A 103 -9.22 -3.31 9.24
N LYS A 104 -8.57 -2.83 8.19
CA LYS A 104 -7.95 -1.49 8.15
C LYS A 104 -8.90 -0.45 7.59
N ALA A 105 -8.53 0.81 7.81
CA ALA A 105 -9.07 1.96 7.10
C ALA A 105 -8.04 2.50 6.09
N VAL A 106 -8.50 2.90 4.91
CA VAL A 106 -7.64 3.36 3.81
C VAL A 106 -8.14 4.70 3.30
N ALA A 107 -7.20 5.63 3.08
CA ALA A 107 -7.46 6.92 2.44
C ALA A 107 -6.98 6.88 0.99
N VAL A 108 -7.79 7.41 0.07
CA VAL A 108 -7.50 7.48 -1.37
C VAL A 108 -7.68 8.91 -1.84
N VAL A 109 -6.62 9.51 -2.39
CA VAL A 109 -6.69 10.78 -3.10
C VAL A 109 -6.67 10.50 -4.59
N ASP A 110 -7.80 10.74 -5.26
CA ASP A 110 -7.99 10.42 -6.68
C ASP A 110 -8.04 11.68 -7.55
N PHE A 111 -6.94 11.95 -8.26
CA PHE A 111 -6.83 13.04 -9.23
C PHE A 111 -7.25 12.66 -10.65
N GLU A 112 -7.56 11.38 -10.88
CA GLU A 112 -8.04 10.88 -12.18
C GLU A 112 -9.56 10.72 -12.22
N GLY A 113 -10.19 10.60 -11.05
CA GLY A 113 -11.64 10.35 -10.92
C GLY A 113 -12.05 8.95 -11.36
N ARG A 114 -11.10 8.00 -11.43
CA ARG A 114 -11.31 6.64 -11.97
C ARG A 114 -11.42 5.58 -10.89
N PHE A 115 -11.12 5.92 -9.63
CA PHE A 115 -11.29 4.99 -8.52
C PHE A 115 -12.78 4.90 -8.15
N ASP A 116 -13.31 3.69 -8.23
CA ASP A 116 -14.70 3.35 -7.87
C ASP A 116 -14.70 2.38 -6.68
N PRO A 117 -15.09 2.84 -5.48
CA PRO A 117 -15.18 1.98 -4.30
C PRO A 117 -16.10 0.77 -4.48
N LEU A 118 -17.13 0.86 -5.34
CA LEU A 118 -18.05 -0.26 -5.53
C LEU A 118 -17.38 -1.46 -6.21
N ARG A 119 -16.34 -1.21 -7.02
CA ARG A 119 -15.56 -2.28 -7.66
C ARG A 119 -14.87 -3.19 -6.65
N LEU A 120 -14.59 -2.70 -5.44
CA LEU A 120 -14.00 -3.50 -4.35
C LEU A 120 -14.87 -4.71 -3.96
N LEU A 121 -16.19 -4.60 -4.08
CA LEU A 121 -17.12 -5.70 -3.76
C LEU A 121 -17.00 -6.88 -4.73
N SER A 122 -16.49 -6.63 -5.94
CA SER A 122 -16.28 -7.66 -6.97
C SER A 122 -14.83 -8.12 -7.05
N THR A 123 -13.94 -7.53 -6.25
CA THR A 123 -12.52 -7.86 -6.27
C THR A 123 -12.27 -9.17 -5.53
N PRO A 124 -11.55 -10.14 -6.13
CA PRO A 124 -11.13 -11.32 -5.40
C PRO A 124 -10.13 -10.94 -4.31
N ILE A 125 -10.46 -11.23 -3.05
CA ILE A 125 -9.53 -11.06 -1.93
C ILE A 125 -8.55 -12.22 -1.98
N GLU A 126 -7.27 -11.93 -2.25
CA GLU A 126 -6.20 -12.91 -2.16
C GLU A 126 -6.00 -13.25 -0.68
N GLY A 127 -6.52 -14.40 -0.25
CA GLY A 127 -6.14 -15.00 1.01
C GLY A 127 -4.80 -15.67 0.82
N ALA A 128 -3.80 -15.29 1.63
CA ALA A 128 -2.52 -15.98 1.70
C ALA A 128 -2.75 -17.50 1.83
N THR A 129 -2.51 -18.25 0.76
CA THR A 129 -2.41 -19.70 0.85
C THR A 129 -1.10 -19.99 1.56
N ALA A 130 -1.16 -20.19 2.88
CA ALA A 130 -0.08 -20.85 3.59
C ALA A 130 0.09 -22.24 2.97
N ALA A 131 1.16 -22.43 2.18
CA ALA A 131 1.56 -23.72 1.68
C ALA A 131 1.81 -24.64 2.89
N GLY A 132 0.87 -25.54 3.21
CA GLY A 132 1.10 -26.57 4.23
C GLY A 132 -0.09 -27.05 5.07
N SER A 133 -1.28 -26.46 4.99
CA SER A 133 -2.41 -26.95 5.81
C SER A 133 -3.31 -27.93 5.05
N MET A 134 -2.90 -29.20 5.02
CA MET A 134 -3.80 -30.32 4.72
C MET A 134 -4.65 -30.59 5.95
N THR A 135 -5.82 -29.96 6.10
CA THR A 135 -7.06 -30.54 6.68
C THR A 135 -8.18 -29.50 6.84
N LEU A 136 -9.40 -29.96 6.51
CA LEU A 136 -10.73 -29.46 6.88
C LEU A 136 -11.30 -28.26 6.09
N GLU A 137 -12.38 -28.57 5.36
CA GLU A 137 -13.50 -27.72 4.89
C GLU A 137 -13.16 -26.30 4.37
N PRO A 138 -13.52 -25.94 3.12
CA PRO A 138 -13.28 -24.59 2.61
C PRO A 138 -14.09 -23.57 3.42
N LYS A 139 -13.46 -22.95 4.42
CA LYS A 139 -14.00 -21.78 5.11
C LYS A 139 -14.35 -20.77 4.03
N PRO A 140 -15.62 -20.35 3.88
CA PRO A 140 -16.02 -19.45 2.81
C PRO A 140 -15.15 -18.19 2.91
N ARG A 141 -14.42 -17.89 1.83
CA ARG A 141 -13.65 -16.65 1.70
C ARG A 141 -14.59 -15.51 2.10
N ALA A 142 -14.23 -14.74 3.12
CA ALA A 142 -15.08 -13.67 3.61
C ALA A 142 -15.22 -12.65 2.49
N ALA A 143 -16.35 -12.69 1.78
CA ALA A 143 -16.65 -11.73 0.73
C ALA A 143 -16.78 -10.36 1.38
N LEU A 144 -16.17 -9.36 0.74
CA LEU A 144 -16.28 -7.97 1.15
C LEU A 144 -17.75 -7.57 1.25
N GLN A 145 -18.15 -7.02 2.40
CA GLN A 145 -19.51 -6.53 2.60
C GLN A 145 -19.60 -5.05 2.26
N ARG A 146 -20.81 -4.57 1.95
CA ARG A 146 -21.03 -3.13 1.68
C ARG A 146 -20.64 -2.25 2.87
N ALA A 147 -20.77 -2.77 4.08
CA ALA A 147 -20.33 -2.09 5.31
C ALA A 147 -18.80 -1.88 5.36
N ASP A 148 -18.00 -2.74 4.71
CA ASP A 148 -16.55 -2.58 4.69
C ASP A 148 -16.12 -1.34 3.88
N LEU A 149 -16.95 -0.90 2.92
CA LEU A 149 -16.71 0.31 2.15
C LEU A 149 -16.76 1.59 2.99
N ASP A 150 -17.39 1.56 4.17
CA ASP A 150 -17.38 2.68 5.12
C ASP A 150 -15.96 3.00 5.66
N HIS A 151 -14.99 2.14 5.34
CA HIS A 151 -13.58 2.25 5.74
C HIS A 151 -12.64 2.65 4.61
N VAL A 152 -13.19 3.01 3.45
CA VAL A 152 -12.45 3.60 2.33
C VAL A 152 -12.87 5.05 2.17
N HIS A 153 -11.95 5.97 2.45
CA HIS A 153 -12.20 7.42 2.35
C HIS A 153 -11.61 7.93 1.05
N VAL A 154 -12.43 8.47 0.16
CA VAL A 154 -11.99 8.93 -1.16
C VAL A 154 -12.15 10.44 -1.27
N LEU A 155 -11.02 11.14 -1.42
CA LEU A 155 -10.99 12.53 -1.83
C LEU A 155 -10.76 12.60 -3.33
N ARG A 156 -11.78 13.00 -4.09
CA ARG A 156 -11.66 13.29 -5.52
C ARG A 156 -11.30 14.75 -5.72
N ALA A 157 -10.15 15.00 -6.31
CA ALA A 157 -9.63 16.35 -6.51
C ALA A 157 -9.28 16.59 -7.98
N ALA A 158 -9.36 17.83 -8.43
CA ALA A 158 -8.88 18.19 -9.76
C ALA A 158 -7.35 18.07 -9.82
N ARG A 159 -6.81 17.75 -11.00
CA ARG A 159 -5.35 17.82 -11.22
C ARG A 159 -4.87 19.24 -10.93
N GLY A 160 -3.73 19.34 -10.25
CA GLY A 160 -3.17 20.61 -9.84
C GLY A 160 -1.65 20.55 -9.77
N ASN A 161 -1.06 21.64 -9.28
CA ASN A 161 0.37 21.70 -9.00
C ASN A 161 0.73 20.92 -7.71
N SER A 162 2.02 20.82 -7.42
CA SER A 162 2.52 20.10 -6.23
C SER A 162 1.95 20.63 -4.91
N THR A 163 1.75 21.95 -4.78
CA THR A 163 1.16 22.55 -3.56
C THR A 163 -0.30 22.15 -3.38
N HIS A 164 -1.07 22.07 -4.47
CA HIS A 164 -2.45 21.61 -4.42
C HIS A 164 -2.53 20.13 -4.01
N ILE A 165 -1.61 19.31 -4.53
CA ILE A 165 -1.55 17.88 -4.20
C ILE A 165 -1.21 17.69 -2.72
N ALA A 166 -0.18 18.39 -2.22
CA ALA A 166 0.19 18.35 -0.81
C ALA A 166 -0.96 18.82 0.09
N GLY A 167 -1.71 19.85 -0.31
CA GLY A 167 -2.92 20.29 0.41
C GLY A 167 -4.03 19.24 0.44
N CYS A 168 -4.27 18.53 -0.67
CA CYS A 168 -5.26 17.44 -0.73
C CYS A 168 -4.85 16.27 0.18
N VAL A 169 -3.56 15.88 0.15
CA VAL A 169 -3.01 14.86 1.03
C VAL A 169 -3.17 15.28 2.49
N GLY A 170 -2.72 16.47 2.88
CA GLY A 170 -2.89 16.98 4.24
C GLY A 170 -4.36 17.03 4.69
N SER A 171 -5.28 17.42 3.79
CA SER A 171 -6.71 17.48 4.11
C SER A 171 -7.33 16.10 4.37
N ILE A 172 -6.99 15.08 3.58
CA ILE A 172 -7.50 13.73 3.85
C ILE A 172 -6.87 13.14 5.11
N GLU A 173 -5.59 13.43 5.39
CA GLU A 173 -4.92 12.98 6.61
C GLU A 173 -5.54 13.62 7.86
N GLU A 174 -5.83 14.92 7.81
CA GLU A 174 -6.57 15.62 8.87
C GLU A 174 -7.96 15.02 9.06
N HIS A 175 -8.66 14.68 7.97
CA HIS A 175 -9.96 14.01 8.03
C HIS A 175 -9.87 12.62 8.68
N MET A 176 -8.82 11.84 8.39
CA MET A 176 -8.62 10.51 8.99
C MET A 176 -8.25 10.57 10.47
N LEU A 177 -7.54 11.62 10.91
CA LEU A 177 -7.09 11.76 12.30
C LEU A 177 -8.14 12.44 13.19
N TYR A 178 -8.79 13.48 12.69
CA TYR A 178 -9.65 14.36 13.48
C TYR A 178 -11.08 14.46 12.96
N GLY A 179 -11.34 13.99 11.74
CA GLY A 179 -12.65 14.03 11.13
C GLY A 179 -13.66 13.09 11.80
N SER A 180 -14.94 13.31 11.46
CA SER A 180 -16.03 12.41 11.82
C SER A 180 -16.22 11.38 10.71
N HIS A 181 -15.79 10.15 10.96
CA HIS A 181 -15.93 9.03 10.03
C HIS A 181 -16.17 7.71 10.78
N ARG A 182 -16.67 6.69 10.07
CA ARG A 182 -17.10 5.40 10.64
C ARG A 182 -15.95 4.44 10.95
N SER A 183 -14.70 4.85 10.72
CA SER A 183 -13.52 3.98 10.81
C SER A 183 -12.72 4.13 12.09
N ARG A 184 -13.21 4.85 13.11
CA ARG A 184 -12.51 5.09 14.38
C ARG A 184 -12.14 3.81 15.17
N GLY A 185 -12.77 2.68 14.86
CA GLY A 185 -12.43 1.37 15.45
C GLY A 185 -11.39 0.57 14.65
N ARG A 186 -10.89 1.09 13.52
CA ARG A 186 -9.91 0.42 12.65
C ARG A 186 -8.63 1.23 12.59
N GLU A 187 -7.50 0.55 12.53
CA GLU A 187 -6.22 1.20 12.29
C GLU A 187 -6.20 1.81 10.89
N TRP A 188 -5.78 3.07 10.77
CA TRP A 188 -5.54 3.70 9.49
C TRP A 188 -4.20 3.22 8.92
N TRP A 189 -4.27 2.49 7.81
CA TRP A 189 -3.10 1.89 7.19
C TRP A 189 -2.20 2.90 6.46
N GLY A 190 -2.80 3.87 5.77
CA GLY A 190 -2.04 4.88 5.01
C GLY A 190 -2.88 5.56 3.93
N THR A 191 -2.21 6.45 3.19
CA THR A 191 -2.78 7.19 2.07
C THR A 191 -2.29 6.64 0.73
N ILE A 192 -3.22 6.43 -0.19
CA ILE A 192 -2.98 6.08 -1.58
C ILE A 192 -3.24 7.31 -2.43
N VAL A 193 -2.27 7.70 -3.26
CA VAL A 193 -2.43 8.82 -4.19
C VAL A 193 -2.48 8.30 -5.63
N ILE A 194 -3.54 8.66 -6.34
CA ILE A 194 -3.79 8.25 -7.73
C ILE A 194 -3.69 9.46 -8.65
N GLY A 195 -2.71 9.43 -9.54
CA GLY A 195 -2.36 10.52 -10.42
C GLY A 195 -1.70 11.69 -9.67
N GLY A 196 -1.67 12.85 -10.32
CA GLY A 196 -1.10 14.08 -9.76
C GLY A 196 0.37 14.34 -10.12
N GLY A 197 1.08 13.43 -10.78
CA GLY A 197 2.48 13.68 -11.15
C GLY A 197 3.45 13.59 -9.98
N LEU A 198 3.04 12.99 -8.85
CA LEU A 198 3.95 12.70 -7.74
C LEU A 198 4.93 11.61 -8.15
N ASN A 199 6.14 12.01 -8.52
CA ASN A 199 7.19 11.08 -8.89
C ASN A 199 8.14 10.88 -7.70
N PRO A 200 8.31 9.65 -7.18
CA PRO A 200 9.32 9.36 -6.16
C PRO A 200 10.76 9.56 -6.67
N SER A 201 10.96 9.61 -8.00
CA SER A 201 12.28 9.76 -8.63
C SER A 201 12.59 11.19 -9.10
N GLY A 202 11.72 12.20 -8.86
CA GLY A 202 12.06 13.57 -9.24
C GLY A 202 11.00 14.63 -8.95
N SER A 203 11.40 15.63 -8.15
CA SER A 203 10.81 16.97 -8.01
C SER A 203 9.36 17.10 -7.51
N ALA A 204 8.71 16.02 -7.08
CA ALA A 204 7.66 16.12 -6.07
C ALA A 204 8.35 15.92 -4.72
N SER A 205 8.46 17.00 -3.96
CA SER A 205 9.11 17.05 -2.66
C SER A 205 8.77 15.81 -1.83
N ALA A 206 9.76 15.34 -1.06
CA ALA A 206 9.59 14.53 0.15
C ALA A 206 8.59 15.12 1.19
N ALA A 207 7.78 16.11 0.81
CA ALA A 207 6.69 16.74 1.55
C ALA A 207 5.30 16.17 1.20
N ALA A 208 5.18 15.17 0.32
CA ALA A 208 3.97 14.36 0.28
C ALA A 208 4.02 13.34 1.43
N SER A 209 3.83 13.82 2.65
CA SER A 209 3.64 13.13 3.96
C SER A 209 4.29 11.75 4.17
N ALA A 210 4.87 11.54 5.36
CA ALA A 210 5.34 10.22 5.80
C ALA A 210 4.26 9.11 5.73
N GLN A 211 2.99 9.49 5.61
CA GLN A 211 1.84 8.59 5.58
C GLN A 211 1.41 8.17 4.16
N VAL A 212 2.05 8.67 3.09
CA VAL A 212 1.79 8.22 1.72
C VAL A 212 2.43 6.85 1.50
N ALA A 213 1.59 5.81 1.50
CA ALA A 213 2.01 4.43 1.37
C ALA A 213 2.16 4.01 -0.11
N VAL A 214 1.25 4.49 -0.97
CA VAL A 214 1.18 4.10 -2.38
C VAL A 214 0.98 5.32 -3.27
N THR A 215 1.73 5.36 -4.36
CA THR A 215 1.54 6.31 -5.45
C THR A 215 1.22 5.55 -6.74
N VAL A 216 0.29 6.06 -7.52
CA VAL A 216 -0.13 5.47 -8.79
C VAL A 216 0.02 6.50 -9.88
N ASP A 217 0.98 6.29 -10.78
CA ASP A 217 1.23 7.22 -11.89
C ASP A 217 1.91 6.52 -13.07
N TRP A 218 2.11 7.24 -14.17
CA TRP A 218 2.84 6.73 -15.33
C TRP A 218 4.33 6.45 -15.03
N LYS A 219 4.86 6.99 -13.91
CA LYS A 219 6.26 6.84 -13.43
C LYS A 219 6.36 6.05 -12.12
N GLY A 220 5.90 4.81 -12.12
CA GLY A 220 6.05 3.86 -11.01
C GLY A 220 7.11 2.79 -11.28
N TRP A 221 7.79 2.34 -10.23
CA TRP A 221 8.83 1.31 -10.29
C TRP A 221 8.28 -0.12 -10.35
N LEU A 222 7.04 -0.33 -9.89
CA LEU A 222 6.31 -1.59 -10.04
C LEU A 222 5.27 -1.44 -11.14
N ARG A 223 5.49 -2.11 -12.27
CA ARG A 223 4.62 -2.06 -13.44
C ARG A 223 3.64 -3.23 -13.42
N VAL A 224 2.35 -2.95 -13.51
CA VAL A 224 1.30 -3.95 -13.59
C VAL A 224 0.84 -4.07 -15.04
N ASP A 225 0.92 -5.24 -15.64
CA ASP A 225 0.43 -5.52 -16.99
C ASP A 225 -0.45 -6.78 -16.99
N ARG A 226 -1.14 -7.03 -18.11
CA ARG A 226 -1.82 -8.30 -18.31
C ARG A 226 -0.76 -9.39 -18.41
N ALA A 227 -0.98 -10.53 -17.76
CA ALA A 227 -0.10 -11.68 -17.98
C ALA A 227 -0.13 -12.08 -19.46
N GLU A 228 0.99 -12.58 -19.98
CA GLU A 228 1.09 -12.95 -21.39
C GLU A 228 0.07 -14.03 -21.73
N VAL A 229 -0.74 -13.74 -22.74
CA VAL A 229 -1.64 -14.71 -23.37
C VAL A 229 -0.94 -15.17 -24.63
N PRO A 230 -0.79 -16.48 -24.88
CA PRO A 230 -0.15 -16.99 -26.09
C PRO A 230 -0.70 -16.29 -27.33
N ALA A 231 0.20 -15.66 -28.09
CA ALA A 231 -0.19 -14.96 -29.31
C ALA A 231 -0.54 -15.98 -30.40
N PHE A 232 -1.60 -15.68 -31.15
CA PHE A 232 -2.13 -16.54 -32.21
C PHE A 232 -1.52 -16.07 -33.55
N TRP A 233 -0.32 -16.54 -33.87
CA TRP A 233 0.41 -16.09 -35.07
C TRP A 233 -0.06 -16.76 -36.37
N ASP A 234 -0.82 -17.86 -36.29
CA ASP A 234 -1.22 -18.68 -37.44
C ASP A 234 -2.74 -18.83 -37.60
N MET A 235 -3.51 -17.77 -37.34
CA MET A 235 -4.97 -17.84 -37.40
C MET A 235 -5.60 -16.88 -38.41
N SER A 236 -6.53 -17.39 -39.22
CA SER A 236 -7.32 -16.57 -40.14
C SER A 236 -8.30 -15.64 -39.40
N ALA A 237 -8.75 -14.56 -40.05
CA ALA A 237 -9.70 -13.63 -39.44
C ALA A 237 -11.05 -14.28 -39.08
N GLU A 238 -11.47 -15.32 -39.79
CA GLU A 238 -12.72 -16.04 -39.55
C GLU A 238 -12.60 -16.96 -38.32
N GLU A 239 -11.50 -17.71 -38.21
CA GLU A 239 -11.16 -18.46 -37.00
C GLU A 239 -10.94 -17.52 -35.81
N ALA A 240 -10.42 -16.32 -36.05
CA ALA A 240 -10.25 -15.30 -35.02
C ALA A 240 -11.58 -14.87 -34.37
N LEU A 241 -12.66 -14.80 -35.18
CA LEU A 241 -14.00 -14.45 -34.72
C LEU A 241 -14.71 -15.61 -34.00
N VAL A 242 -14.57 -16.84 -34.51
CA VAL A 242 -15.17 -18.04 -33.89
C VAL A 242 -14.60 -18.28 -32.50
N ASP A 243 -13.29 -18.14 -32.35
CA ASP A 243 -12.61 -18.34 -31.07
C ASP A 243 -12.57 -17.07 -30.20
N ARG A 244 -13.24 -15.97 -30.60
CA ARG A 244 -13.17 -14.69 -29.87
C ARG A 244 -13.59 -14.82 -28.40
N GLU A 245 -14.68 -15.53 -28.13
CA GLU A 245 -15.18 -15.73 -26.77
C GLU A 245 -14.21 -16.57 -25.94
N LYS A 246 -13.66 -17.63 -26.53
CA LYS A 246 -12.62 -18.47 -25.91
C LYS A 246 -11.34 -17.68 -25.62
N ARG A 247 -10.94 -16.78 -26.53
CA ARG A 247 -9.80 -15.87 -26.31
C ARG A 247 -10.07 -14.86 -25.23
N GLN A 248 -11.26 -14.27 -25.21
CA GLN A 248 -11.64 -13.33 -24.18
C GLN A 248 -11.61 -14.02 -22.81
N ALA A 249 -12.11 -15.25 -22.71
CA ALA A 249 -12.03 -16.07 -21.51
C ALA A 249 -10.57 -16.39 -21.11
N ALA A 250 -9.71 -16.77 -22.06
CA ALA A 250 -8.29 -17.03 -21.79
C ALA A 250 -7.55 -15.76 -21.35
N VAL A 251 -7.86 -14.61 -21.96
CA VAL A 251 -7.34 -13.31 -21.53
C VAL A 251 -7.81 -13.04 -20.13
N GLU A 252 -9.11 -13.18 -19.83
CA GLU A 252 -9.76 -13.00 -18.53
C GLU A 252 -9.11 -13.86 -17.42
N ASP A 253 -8.78 -15.11 -17.75
CA ASP A 253 -8.17 -16.10 -16.84
C ASP A 253 -6.67 -15.92 -16.62
N ALA A 254 -5.94 -15.33 -17.57
CA ALA A 254 -4.49 -15.16 -17.48
C ALA A 254 -4.04 -14.32 -16.25
N GLY A 255 -4.94 -13.52 -15.68
CA GLY A 255 -4.67 -12.69 -14.51
C GLY A 255 -3.79 -11.48 -14.85
N TRP A 256 -3.11 -10.96 -13.83
CA TRP A 256 -2.25 -9.78 -13.94
C TRP A 256 -0.83 -10.10 -13.47
N LEU A 257 0.16 -9.41 -14.02
CA LEU A 257 1.56 -9.57 -13.66
C LEU A 257 2.10 -8.23 -13.16
N ALA A 258 2.59 -8.21 -11.92
CA ALA A 258 3.31 -7.09 -11.35
C ALA A 258 4.81 -7.34 -11.51
N THR A 259 5.54 -6.44 -12.18
CA THR A 259 6.95 -6.60 -12.54
C THR A 259 7.76 -5.37 -12.17
N SER A 260 9.00 -5.60 -11.74
CA SER A 260 9.97 -4.57 -11.39
C SER A 260 11.39 -5.09 -11.69
N PRO A 261 12.41 -4.21 -11.68
CA PRO A 261 13.81 -4.65 -11.76
C PRO A 261 14.23 -5.66 -10.68
N TRP A 262 13.50 -5.73 -9.57
CA TRP A 262 13.78 -6.63 -8.45
C TRP A 262 12.93 -7.91 -8.48
N GLY A 263 12.14 -8.16 -9.52
CA GLY A 263 11.31 -9.35 -9.67
C GLY A 263 9.84 -9.01 -9.86
N GLY A 264 8.97 -10.01 -9.73
CA GLY A 264 7.54 -9.87 -9.95
C GLY A 264 6.70 -10.99 -9.37
N PHE A 265 5.39 -10.81 -9.40
CA PHE A 265 4.39 -11.77 -8.96
C PHE A 265 3.11 -11.65 -9.80
N SER A 266 2.29 -12.71 -9.80
CA SER A 266 0.99 -12.73 -10.49
C SER A 266 -0.16 -12.49 -9.53
N ILE A 267 -1.22 -11.84 -10.01
CA ILE A 267 -2.43 -11.50 -9.27
C ILE A 267 -3.64 -12.11 -9.98
N GLY A 268 -4.54 -12.74 -9.23
CA GLY A 268 -5.83 -13.20 -9.75
C GLY A 268 -5.77 -14.34 -10.76
N ARG A 269 -4.64 -15.06 -10.87
CA ARG A 269 -4.57 -16.31 -11.63
C ARG A 269 -5.38 -17.36 -10.86
N ARG A 270 -6.37 -17.97 -11.50
CA ARG A 270 -6.94 -19.21 -10.97
C ARG A 270 -5.92 -20.30 -11.26
N ASP A 271 -5.44 -20.98 -10.21
CA ASP A 271 -4.70 -22.22 -10.42
C ASP A 271 -5.65 -23.21 -11.12
N MET A 272 -5.48 -23.35 -12.43
CA MET A 272 -5.99 -24.51 -13.13
C MET A 272 -5.14 -25.68 -12.66
N GLY A 273 -5.65 -26.39 -11.64
CA GLY A 273 -5.13 -27.69 -11.26
C GLY A 273 -5.06 -28.57 -12.50
N LEU A 274 -3.85 -29.01 -12.84
CA LEU A 274 -3.60 -30.08 -13.80
C LEU A 274 -4.16 -31.40 -13.28
#